data_AF-A0A7W5IF12-F1
#
_entry.id   AF-A0A7W5IF12-F1
#
_cell.length_a   1.000
_cell.length_b   1.000
_cell.length_c   1.000
_cell.angle_alpha   90.00
_cell.angle_beta   90.00
_cell.angle_gamma   90.00
#
_symmetry.space_group_name_H-M   'P 1'
#
loop_
_entity.id
_entity.type
_entity.pdbx_description
1 polymer ?
#
loop_
_entity_poly.entity_id
_entity_poly.type
_entity_poly.pdbx_seq_one_letter_code
_entity_poly.pdbx_strand_id
1 'polypeptide(L)'
;MEEQENKLYMPVFDCLMWAKATLEVGNKLIVPKMVPRDESRINEHFFVISIMKLSNWCDVLQALDDRFSEPCKIISDVVTEDVKNVRDMREHDDEYLQGSGRRKDKFMFQAEDFSSDASATIARDGEYLIGGRVHVQKLMDAAGRFTAAVEALLEDVGLGWMKKR
;
A
#
# COMPACT_ATOMS: atom_id res chain seq x y z
N MET A 1 25.54 -8.05 18.10
CA MET A 1 25.29 -8.41 16.70
C MET A 1 24.03 -9.28 16.62
N GLU A 2 24.05 -10.47 17.22
CA GLU A 2 22.93 -11.42 17.21
C GLU A 2 21.59 -10.87 17.77
N GLU A 3 21.62 -10.08 18.86
CA GLU A 3 20.39 -9.50 19.44
C GLU A 3 19.75 -8.42 18.55
N GLN A 4 20.57 -7.62 17.85
CA GLN A 4 20.09 -6.56 16.97
C GLN A 4 19.57 -7.16 15.65
N GLU A 5 20.23 -8.19 15.14
CA GLU A 5 19.77 -8.97 13.98
C GLU A 5 18.43 -9.66 14.25
N ASN A 6 18.24 -10.20 15.46
CA ASN A 6 16.95 -10.76 15.89
C ASN A 6 15.84 -9.70 15.99
N LYS A 7 16.18 -8.44 16.35
CA LYS A 7 15.20 -7.33 16.40
C LYS A 7 14.79 -6.85 15.01
N LEU A 8 15.67 -6.95 14.02
CA LEU A 8 15.38 -6.55 12.64
C LEU A 8 14.61 -7.60 11.84
N TYR A 9 14.73 -8.88 12.20
CA TYR A 9 14.09 -9.97 11.48
C TYR A 9 12.58 -9.75 11.25
N MET A 10 11.82 -9.49 12.31
CA MET A 10 10.36 -9.32 12.19
C MET A 10 9.98 -8.09 11.36
N PRO A 11 10.51 -6.88 11.63
CA PRO A 11 10.24 -5.70 10.80
C PRO A 11 10.60 -5.88 9.31
N VAL A 12 11.74 -6.50 9.00
CA VAL A 12 12.16 -6.78 7.62
C VAL A 12 11.19 -7.77 6.96
N PHE A 13 10.89 -8.87 7.66
CA PHE A 13 9.95 -9.88 7.17
C PHE A 13 8.57 -9.29 6.91
N ASP A 14 8.01 -8.52 7.85
CA ASP A 14 6.71 -7.89 7.71
C ASP A 14 6.69 -6.90 6.54
N CYS A 15 7.74 -6.09 6.37
CA CYS A 15 7.86 -5.21 5.20
C CYS A 15 7.82 -6.00 3.88
N LEU A 16 8.67 -7.02 3.74
CA LEU A 16 8.73 -7.82 2.51
C LEU A 16 7.41 -8.57 2.25
N MET A 17 6.77 -9.09 3.31
CA MET A 17 5.49 -9.76 3.23
C MET A 17 4.39 -8.81 2.77
N TRP A 18 4.28 -7.60 3.35
CA TRP A 18 3.27 -6.63 2.94
C TRP A 18 3.53 -6.05 1.55
N ALA A 19 4.79 -5.83 1.15
CA ALA A 19 5.15 -5.45 -0.21
C ALA A 19 4.72 -6.52 -1.22
N LYS A 20 4.97 -7.79 -0.93
CA LYS A 20 4.51 -8.91 -1.76
C LYS A 20 2.99 -8.97 -1.82
N ALA A 21 2.29 -8.80 -0.70
CA ALA A 21 0.83 -8.76 -0.68
C ALA A 21 0.28 -7.61 -1.53
N THR A 22 0.89 -6.42 -1.48
CA THR A 22 0.52 -5.28 -2.35
C THR A 22 0.68 -5.64 -3.83
N LEU A 23 1.81 -6.25 -4.21
CA LEU A 23 2.05 -6.67 -5.60
C LEU A 23 1.05 -7.75 -6.05
N GLU A 24 0.82 -8.77 -5.22
CA GLU A 24 -0.09 -9.87 -5.55
C GLU A 24 -1.54 -9.39 -5.70
N VAL A 25 -2.03 -8.59 -4.75
CA VAL A 25 -3.41 -8.07 -4.79
C VAL A 25 -3.55 -7.03 -5.92
N GLY A 26 -2.54 -6.16 -6.11
CA GLY A 26 -2.54 -5.19 -7.20
C GLY A 26 -2.63 -5.85 -8.57
N ASN A 27 -1.90 -6.95 -8.78
CA ASN A 27 -2.01 -7.74 -10.00
C ASN A 27 -3.43 -8.30 -10.24
N LYS A 28 -4.17 -8.66 -9.20
CA LYS A 28 -5.57 -9.10 -9.34
C LYS A 28 -6.50 -7.97 -9.80
N LEU A 29 -6.15 -6.71 -9.51
CA LEU A 29 -6.92 -5.53 -9.90
C LEU A 29 -6.65 -5.10 -11.34
N ILE A 30 -5.38 -5.10 -11.76
CA ILE A 30 -4.97 -4.55 -13.07
C ILE A 30 -5.04 -5.57 -14.21
N VAL A 31 -5.10 -6.87 -13.92
CA VAL A 31 -5.18 -7.90 -14.97
C VAL A 31 -6.61 -7.92 -15.54
N PRO A 32 -6.77 -7.78 -16.87
CA PRO A 32 -8.08 -7.75 -17.51
C PRO A 32 -8.73 -9.13 -17.45
N LYS A 33 -9.47 -9.37 -16.38
CA LYS A 33 -10.45 -10.44 -16.25
C LYS A 33 -11.76 -9.80 -15.81
N MET A 34 -12.89 -10.34 -16.25
CA MET A 34 -14.17 -10.02 -15.63
C MET A 34 -14.16 -10.60 -14.21
N VAL A 35 -13.57 -9.86 -13.28
CA VAL A 35 -13.64 -10.16 -11.86
C VAL A 35 -15.03 -9.75 -11.37
N PRO A 36 -15.76 -10.61 -10.65
CA PRO A 36 -17.02 -10.22 -10.03
C PRO A 36 -16.86 -8.94 -9.21
N ARG A 37 -17.88 -8.07 -9.23
CA ARG A 37 -17.83 -6.76 -8.54
C ARG A 37 -17.43 -6.90 -7.07
N ASP A 38 -17.95 -7.93 -6.39
CA ASP A 38 -17.67 -8.16 -4.96
C ASP A 38 -16.20 -8.53 -4.73
N GLU A 39 -15.64 -9.38 -5.59
CA GLU A 39 -14.22 -9.75 -5.53
C GLU A 39 -13.31 -8.54 -5.82
N SER A 40 -13.70 -7.67 -6.75
CA SER A 40 -12.99 -6.42 -7.02
C SER A 40 -12.94 -5.52 -5.78
N ARG A 41 -14.08 -5.33 -5.10
CA ARG A 41 -14.15 -4.48 -3.89
C ARG A 41 -13.33 -5.06 -2.74
N ILE A 42 -13.37 -6.38 -2.57
CA ILE A 42 -12.55 -7.09 -1.57
C ILE A 42 -11.07 -6.89 -1.87
N ASN A 43 -10.64 -7.11 -3.13
CA ASN A 43 -9.25 -6.93 -3.53
C ASN A 43 -8.79 -5.48 -3.36
N GLU A 44 -9.60 -4.48 -3.71
CA GLU A 44 -9.26 -3.08 -3.50
C GLU A 44 -9.09 -2.75 -2.02
N HIS A 45 -9.98 -3.24 -1.16
CA HIS A 45 -9.89 -3.06 0.28
C HIS A 45 -8.59 -3.67 0.83
N PHE A 46 -8.30 -4.92 0.47
CA PHE A 46 -7.04 -5.57 0.85
C PHE A 46 -5.81 -4.88 0.27
N PHE A 47 -5.89 -4.33 -0.94
CA PHE A 47 -4.80 -3.59 -1.56
C PHE A 47 -4.43 -2.36 -0.73
N VAL A 48 -5.43 -1.52 -0.40
CA VAL A 48 -5.22 -0.30 0.40
C VAL A 48 -4.73 -0.65 1.81
N ILE A 49 -5.22 -1.73 2.43
CA ILE A 49 -4.70 -2.22 3.71
C ILE A 49 -3.24 -2.63 3.58
N SER A 50 -2.88 -3.41 2.56
CA SER A 50 -1.53 -3.97 2.42
C SER A 50 -0.48 -2.87 2.28
N ILE A 51 -0.74 -1.84 1.45
CA ILE A 51 0.21 -0.74 1.26
C ILE A 51 0.32 0.14 2.52
N MET A 52 -0.77 0.31 3.26
CA MET A 52 -0.76 1.03 4.54
C MET A 52 0.01 0.26 5.61
N LYS A 53 -0.13 -1.07 5.66
CA LYS A 53 0.66 -1.92 6.55
C LYS A 53 2.14 -1.88 6.18
N LEU A 54 2.48 -1.93 4.89
CA LEU A 54 3.85 -1.73 4.42
C LEU A 54 4.42 -0.39 4.88
N SER A 55 3.69 0.71 4.67
CA SER A 55 4.13 2.05 5.11
C SER A 55 4.38 2.11 6.61
N ASN A 56 3.48 1.56 7.43
CA ASN A 56 3.65 1.56 8.88
C ASN A 56 4.87 0.73 9.32
N TRP A 57 5.12 -0.41 8.67
CA TRP A 57 6.29 -1.21 8.96
C TRP A 57 7.60 -0.57 8.47
N CYS A 58 7.55 0.22 7.39
CA CYS A 58 8.68 1.06 6.98
C CYS A 58 9.06 2.06 8.08
N ASP A 59 8.07 2.68 8.73
CA ASP A 59 8.32 3.60 9.86
C ASP A 59 9.00 2.90 11.04
N VAL A 60 8.56 1.67 11.37
CA VAL A 60 9.20 0.86 12.41
C VAL A 60 10.62 0.47 12.01
N LEU A 61 10.81 -0.02 10.79
CA LEU A 61 12.08 -0.53 10.30
C LEU A 61 13.15 0.57 10.24
N GLN A 62 12.83 1.74 9.70
CA GLN A 62 13.78 2.86 9.63
C GLN A 62 14.11 3.44 11.02
N ALA A 63 13.18 3.37 11.98
CA ALA A 63 13.44 3.81 13.35
C ALA A 63 14.36 2.83 14.12
N LEU A 64 14.40 1.56 13.71
CA LEU A 64 15.29 0.55 14.29
C LEU A 64 16.68 0.58 13.67
N ASP A 65 16.78 0.91 12.38
CA ASP A 65 18.04 0.94 11.65
C ASP A 65 17.99 1.88 10.43
N ASP A 66 18.80 2.94 10.49
CA ASP A 66 18.85 4.02 9.50
C ASP A 66 19.21 3.55 8.08
N ARG A 67 19.84 2.36 7.93
CA ARG A 67 20.17 1.80 6.61
C ARG A 67 18.94 1.57 5.74
N PHE A 68 17.76 1.40 6.36
CA PHE A 68 16.50 1.22 5.65
C PHE A 68 15.80 2.53 5.29
N SER A 69 16.32 3.71 5.67
CA SER A 69 15.68 5.01 5.39
C SER A 69 15.44 5.25 3.90
N GLU A 70 16.44 5.01 3.06
CA GLU A 70 16.32 5.19 1.60
C GLU A 70 15.36 4.18 0.95
N PRO A 71 15.43 2.86 1.24
CA PRO A 71 14.38 1.93 0.82
C PRO A 71 12.98 2.36 1.28
N CYS A 72 12.79 2.66 2.58
CA CYS A 72 11.50 3.05 3.15
C CYS A 72 10.94 4.33 2.52
N LYS A 73 11.80 5.26 2.11
CA LYS A 73 11.41 6.49 1.42
C LYS A 73 10.67 6.23 0.10
N ILE A 74 10.99 5.15 -0.60
CA ILE A 74 10.27 4.74 -1.82
C ILE A 74 8.77 4.60 -1.58
N ILE A 75 8.40 4.09 -0.40
CA ILE A 75 7.00 3.91 0.00
C ILE A 75 6.41 5.21 0.51
N SER A 76 7.10 5.95 1.38
CA SER A 76 6.56 7.18 1.95
C SER A 76 6.33 8.29 0.91
N ASP A 77 7.13 8.32 -0.17
CA ASP A 77 6.96 9.26 -1.28
C ASP A 77 5.67 9.01 -2.10
N VAL A 78 5.08 7.81 -2.01
CA VAL A 78 3.87 7.45 -2.77
C VAL A 78 2.63 7.22 -1.89
N VAL A 79 2.80 6.89 -0.61
CA VAL A 79 1.70 6.74 0.35
C VAL A 79 1.28 8.11 0.87
N THR A 80 0.48 8.79 0.05
CA THR A 80 -0.03 10.14 0.36
C THR A 80 -1.19 10.10 1.36
N GLU A 81 -1.60 11.28 1.81
CA GLU A 81 -2.81 11.46 2.63
C GLU A 81 -4.07 10.91 1.95
N ASP A 82 -4.11 10.87 0.62
CA ASP A 82 -5.24 10.28 -0.11
C ASP A 82 -5.35 8.78 0.10
N VAL A 83 -4.23 8.05 0.19
CA VAL A 83 -4.23 6.62 0.49
C VAL A 83 -4.79 6.38 1.89
N LYS A 84 -4.38 7.20 2.87
CA LYS A 84 -4.86 7.15 4.25
C LYS A 84 -6.36 7.43 4.33
N ASN A 85 -6.82 8.48 3.65
CA ASN A 85 -8.22 8.87 3.62
C ASN A 85 -9.09 7.80 2.95
N VAL A 86 -8.67 7.24 1.81
CA VAL A 86 -9.40 6.15 1.14
C VAL A 86 -9.47 4.91 2.02
N ARG A 87 -8.40 4.56 2.73
CA ARG A 87 -8.43 3.46 3.73
C ARG A 87 -9.49 3.72 4.79
N ASP A 88 -9.36 4.86 5.48
CA ASP A 88 -10.25 5.22 6.59
C ASP A 88 -11.72 5.31 6.12
N MET A 89 -11.98 5.86 4.95
CA MET A 89 -13.34 5.99 4.43
C MET A 89 -13.95 4.66 4.01
N ARG A 90 -13.15 3.72 3.51
CA ARG A 90 -13.62 2.38 3.15
C ARG A 90 -13.80 1.46 4.36
N GLU A 91 -13.09 1.70 5.46
CA GLU A 91 -13.30 1.01 6.74
C GLU A 91 -14.56 1.49 7.46
N HIS A 92 -15.06 2.69 7.14
CA HIS A 92 -16.19 3.35 7.80
C HIS A 92 -17.25 3.82 6.80
N ASP A 93 -17.41 3.15 5.65
CA ASP A 93 -18.25 3.63 4.55
C ASP A 93 -19.74 3.76 4.93
N ASP A 94 -20.21 2.86 5.79
CA ASP A 94 -21.53 2.89 6.43
C ASP A 94 -21.80 4.20 7.19
N GLU A 95 -20.82 4.73 7.94
CA GLU A 95 -20.94 6.00 8.66
C GLU A 95 -21.14 7.17 7.69
N TYR A 96 -20.45 7.18 6.55
CA TYR A 96 -20.63 8.24 5.55
C TYR A 96 -21.99 8.15 4.87
N LEU A 97 -22.45 6.93 4.55
CA LEU A 97 -23.78 6.69 3.97
C LEU A 97 -24.92 7.06 4.92
N GLN A 98 -24.72 6.91 6.23
CA GLN A 98 -25.67 7.32 7.27
C GLN A 98 -25.56 8.81 7.65
N GLY A 99 -24.59 9.53 7.07
CA GLY A 99 -24.37 10.95 7.36
C GLY A 99 -23.69 11.22 8.70
N SER A 100 -23.10 10.23 9.37
CA SER A 100 -22.33 10.35 10.62
C SER A 100 -20.81 10.37 10.40
N GLY A 101 -20.33 10.09 9.18
CA GLY A 101 -18.91 10.04 8.85
C GLY A 101 -18.16 11.36 9.12
N ARG A 102 -16.92 11.25 9.61
CA ARG A 102 -15.99 12.38 9.82
C ARG A 102 -15.38 12.83 8.47
N ARG A 103 -14.84 14.05 8.34
CA ARG A 103 -14.15 14.51 7.10
C ARG A 103 -14.98 14.32 5.80
N LYS A 104 -16.28 14.66 5.84
CA LYS A 104 -17.21 14.50 4.70
C LYS A 104 -16.75 15.25 3.44
N ASP A 105 -16.07 16.37 3.62
CA ASP A 105 -15.46 17.17 2.54
C ASP A 105 -14.38 16.39 1.76
N LYS A 106 -13.78 15.38 2.38
CA LYS A 106 -12.77 14.50 1.77
C LYS A 106 -13.35 13.24 1.17
N PHE A 107 -14.64 12.95 1.40
CA PHE A 107 -15.31 11.76 0.86
C PHE A 107 -15.52 11.86 -0.65
N MET A 108 -15.82 13.08 -1.12
CA MET A 108 -15.86 13.40 -2.54
C MET A 108 -14.47 13.86 -3.00
N PHE A 109 -14.03 13.33 -4.13
CA PHE A 109 -12.87 13.77 -4.88
C PHE A 109 -13.34 14.37 -6.21
N GLN A 110 -12.79 15.52 -6.55
CA GLN A 110 -13.13 16.23 -7.78
C GLN A 110 -11.85 16.52 -8.57
N ALA A 111 -11.76 15.92 -9.75
CA ALA A 111 -10.78 16.22 -10.78
C ALA A 111 -11.40 17.17 -11.84
N GLU A 112 -10.59 17.61 -12.81
CA GLU A 112 -11.07 18.49 -13.89
C GLU A 112 -12.17 17.81 -14.74
N ASP A 113 -12.10 16.50 -14.92
CA ASP A 113 -12.91 15.73 -15.85
C ASP A 113 -13.83 14.69 -15.17
N PHE A 114 -13.69 14.45 -13.87
CA PHE A 114 -14.57 13.56 -13.12
C PHE A 114 -14.75 13.95 -11.65
N SER A 115 -15.83 13.43 -11.06
CA SER A 115 -16.05 13.42 -9.61
C SER A 115 -16.25 11.98 -9.17
N SER A 116 -15.65 11.61 -8.04
CA SER A 116 -15.71 10.26 -7.48
C SER A 116 -15.90 10.35 -5.98
N ASP A 117 -16.68 9.46 -5.39
CA ASP A 117 -16.58 9.22 -3.95
C ASP A 117 -15.45 8.23 -3.63
N ALA A 118 -15.10 8.11 -2.35
CA ALA A 118 -14.03 7.24 -1.87
C ALA A 118 -14.32 5.72 -2.04
N SER A 119 -15.59 5.35 -2.29
CA SER A 119 -16.03 3.98 -2.51
C SER A 119 -15.99 3.55 -3.98
N ALA A 120 -15.95 4.51 -4.90
CA ALA A 120 -15.94 4.26 -6.32
C ALA A 120 -14.56 3.80 -6.84
N THR A 121 -14.58 3.29 -8.07
CA THR A 121 -13.41 2.77 -8.78
C THR A 121 -13.45 3.31 -10.20
N ILE A 122 -12.31 3.81 -10.68
CA ILE A 122 -12.14 4.26 -12.06
C ILE A 122 -11.06 3.39 -12.69
N ALA A 123 -11.42 2.66 -13.74
CA ALA A 123 -10.48 1.88 -14.55
C ALA A 123 -10.57 2.37 -16.00
N ARG A 124 -9.57 3.13 -16.44
CA ARG A 124 -9.54 3.76 -17.77
C ARG A 124 -8.10 3.92 -18.25
N ASP A 125 -7.87 3.76 -19.56
CA ASP A 125 -6.61 4.06 -20.23
C ASP A 125 -5.37 3.40 -19.58
N GLY A 126 -5.55 2.21 -19.01
CA GLY A 126 -4.48 1.45 -18.34
C GLY A 126 -4.26 1.81 -16.87
N GLU A 127 -5.01 2.77 -16.33
CA GLU A 127 -4.98 3.18 -14.93
C GLU A 127 -6.09 2.50 -14.12
N TYR A 128 -5.79 2.25 -12.85
CA TYR A 128 -6.75 1.75 -11.87
C TYR A 128 -6.70 2.66 -10.63
N LEU A 129 -7.76 3.44 -10.44
CA LEU A 129 -7.89 4.44 -9.39
C LEU A 129 -8.96 4.02 -8.38
N ILE A 130 -8.54 3.81 -7.14
CA ILE A 130 -9.43 3.53 -6.02
C ILE A 130 -9.86 4.87 -5.39
N GLY A 131 -11.17 5.07 -5.25
CA GLY A 131 -11.75 6.34 -4.79
C GLY A 131 -11.42 7.53 -5.69
N GLY A 132 -11.05 7.28 -6.95
CA GLY A 132 -10.64 8.29 -7.92
C GLY A 132 -9.26 8.93 -7.70
N ARG A 133 -8.50 8.50 -6.68
CA ARG A 133 -7.24 9.17 -6.27
C ARG A 133 -6.10 8.24 -5.88
N VAL A 134 -6.37 6.99 -5.50
CA VAL A 134 -5.32 6.01 -5.17
C VAL A 134 -4.95 5.21 -6.41
N HIS A 135 -3.78 5.51 -6.96
CA HIS A 135 -3.29 4.88 -8.19
C HIS A 135 -2.58 3.56 -7.91
N VAL A 136 -3.21 2.45 -8.28
CA VAL A 136 -2.73 1.08 -7.97
C VAL A 136 -1.36 0.81 -8.57
N GLN A 137 -1.18 1.09 -9.86
CA GLN A 137 0.06 0.84 -10.59
C GLN A 137 1.25 1.60 -9.97
N LYS A 138 1.06 2.86 -9.57
CA LYS A 138 2.11 3.67 -8.92
C LYS A 138 2.56 3.06 -7.59
N LEU A 139 1.60 2.57 -6.80
CA LEU A 139 1.90 1.92 -5.52
C LEU A 139 2.55 0.55 -5.72
N MET A 140 2.15 -0.21 -6.74
CA MET A 140 2.80 -1.46 -7.12
C MET A 140 4.24 -1.26 -7.57
N ASP A 141 4.50 -0.25 -8.42
CA ASP A 141 5.87 0.10 -8.83
C ASP A 141 6.75 0.42 -7.63
N ALA A 142 6.25 1.24 -6.70
CA ALA A 142 6.97 1.56 -5.47
C ALA A 142 7.22 0.33 -4.60
N ALA A 143 6.24 -0.55 -4.42
CA ALA A 143 6.41 -1.80 -3.68
C ALA A 143 7.48 -2.70 -4.33
N GLY A 144 7.51 -2.81 -5.66
CA GLY A 144 8.52 -3.58 -6.38
C GLY A 144 9.93 -3.00 -6.22
N ARG A 145 10.08 -1.67 -6.35
CA ARG A 145 11.36 -0.98 -6.13
C ARG A 145 11.82 -1.10 -4.68
N PHE A 146 10.92 -0.99 -3.72
CA PHE A 146 11.19 -1.22 -2.30
C PHE A 146 11.72 -2.63 -2.05
N THR A 147 11.04 -3.67 -2.54
CA THR A 147 11.47 -5.06 -2.38
C THR A 147 12.87 -5.27 -2.94
N ALA A 148 13.14 -4.79 -4.16
CA ALA A 148 14.46 -4.92 -4.77
C ALA A 148 15.55 -4.20 -3.95
N ALA A 149 15.27 -3.00 -3.42
CA ALA A 149 16.20 -2.23 -2.62
C ALA A 149 16.51 -2.90 -1.27
N VAL A 150 15.49 -3.39 -0.56
CA VAL A 150 15.67 -4.11 0.70
C VAL A 150 16.43 -5.42 0.47
N GLU A 151 16.09 -6.17 -0.57
CA GLU A 151 16.77 -7.42 -0.88
C GLU A 151 18.25 -7.21 -1.23
N ALA A 152 18.58 -6.16 -1.97
CA ALA A 152 19.98 -5.81 -2.26
C ALA A 152 20.74 -5.46 -0.96
N LEU A 153 20.15 -4.59 -0.13
CA LEU A 153 20.74 -4.19 1.15
C LEU A 153 21.01 -5.40 2.06
N LEU A 154 20.07 -6.33 2.15
CA LEU A 154 20.24 -7.54 2.96
C LEU A 154 21.40 -8.41 2.48
N GLU A 155 21.64 -8.53 1.17
CA GLU A 155 22.84 -9.25 0.67
C GLU A 155 24.12 -8.50 1.05
N ASP A 156 24.14 -7.19 0.82
CA ASP A 156 25.32 -6.35 1.05
C ASP A 156 25.76 -6.37 2.52
N VAL A 157 24.82 -6.51 3.46
CA VAL A 157 25.10 -6.54 4.90
C VAL A 157 25.18 -7.97 5.48
N GLY A 158 25.17 -9.01 4.63
CA GLY A 158 25.28 -10.40 5.08
C GLY A 158 24.03 -10.98 5.74
N LEU A 159 22.88 -10.32 5.59
CA LEU A 159 21.57 -10.70 6.14
C LEU A 159 20.63 -11.33 5.10
N GLY A 160 21.16 -11.79 3.95
CA GLY A 160 20.37 -12.40 2.87
C GLY A 160 19.53 -13.61 3.30
N TRP A 161 19.86 -14.25 4.43
CA TRP A 161 19.06 -15.33 5.03
C TRP A 161 17.65 -14.88 5.46
N MET A 162 17.44 -13.58 5.72
CA MET A 162 16.14 -13.01 6.09
C MET A 162 15.12 -13.02 4.94
N LYS A 163 15.54 -13.31 3.69
CA LYS A 163 14.65 -13.37 2.52
C LYS A 163 13.79 -14.64 2.43
N LYS A 164 14.20 -15.72 3.12
CA LYS A 164 13.75 -17.11 2.83
C LYS A 164 13.00 -17.80 3.96
N ARG A 165 12.74 -17.11 5.06
CA ARG A 165 11.91 -17.61 6.17
C ARG A 165 10.58 -16.88 6.16
#